data_AF-A0AAW1RPI8-F1
#
_entry.id   AF-A0AAW1RPI8-F1
#
_cell.length_a   1.000
_cell.length_b   1.000
_cell.length_c   1.000
_cell.angle_alpha   90.00
_cell.angle_beta   90.00
_cell.angle_gamma   90.00
#
_symmetry.space_group_name_H-M   'P 1'
#
loop_
_entity.id
_entity.type
_entity.pdbx_description
1 polymer ?
#
loop_
_entity_poly.entity_id
_entity_poly.type
_entity_poly.pdbx_seq_one_letter_code
_entity_poly.pdbx_strand_id
1 'polypeptide(L)'
;MFADGMLHWAQYIARTFDGVAHSSHLRSDNYFYYNCCTGRFLKDCCPSYLTREGFNRLKSGRLESLHIVSSYFKEQLQARMYSKVILMDHVDWQDLTAAKDLAQVLARQVIPGGRVIWRSAAEAPKYAQLVREAGFDVKCLQRAEEGYMDRVNMYSSFYVAVRRGSSHLANGSSHIRRAS
;
A
#
# COMPACT_ATOMS: atom_id res chain seq x y z
N MET A 1 -34.64 -11.02 -4.61
CA MET A 1 -33.66 -9.92 -4.41
C MET A 1 -32.37 -10.41 -3.72
N PHE A 2 -31.90 -11.63 -4.01
CA PHE A 2 -30.67 -12.21 -3.43
C PHE A 2 -29.57 -12.49 -4.48
N ALA A 3 -29.76 -12.04 -5.73
CA ALA A 3 -28.90 -12.40 -6.86
C ALA A 3 -27.71 -11.47 -7.09
N ASP A 4 -27.78 -10.19 -6.70
CA ASP A 4 -26.74 -9.21 -7.03
C ASP A 4 -25.43 -9.42 -6.25
N GLY A 5 -25.51 -9.82 -4.97
CA GLY A 5 -24.31 -10.04 -4.16
C GLY A 5 -23.57 -11.35 -4.50
N MET A 6 -24.29 -12.41 -4.84
CA MET A 6 -23.71 -13.74 -5.10
C MET A 6 -22.97 -13.78 -6.45
N LEU A 7 -23.50 -13.05 -7.45
CA LEU A 7 -22.87 -12.92 -8.77
C LEU A 7 -21.53 -12.18 -8.67
N HIS A 8 -21.44 -11.18 -7.79
CA HIS A 8 -20.23 -10.40 -7.55
C HIS A 8 -19.09 -11.23 -6.94
N TRP A 9 -19.39 -12.10 -5.96
CA TRP A 9 -18.37 -12.96 -5.33
C TRP A 9 -17.81 -14.02 -6.29
N ALA A 10 -18.69 -14.69 -7.05
CA ALA A 10 -18.26 -15.70 -8.02
C ALA A 10 -17.37 -15.09 -9.10
N GLN A 11 -17.74 -13.91 -9.62
CA GLN A 11 -16.94 -13.17 -10.58
C GLN A 11 -15.59 -12.76 -10.01
N TYR A 12 -15.56 -12.25 -8.78
CA TYR A 12 -14.31 -11.86 -8.12
C TYR A 12 -13.37 -13.06 -7.89
N ILE A 13 -13.91 -14.20 -7.42
CA ILE A 13 -13.13 -15.43 -7.24
C ILE A 13 -12.59 -15.92 -8.59
N ALA A 14 -13.45 -16.02 -9.61
CA ALA A 14 -13.05 -16.43 -10.95
C ALA A 14 -11.95 -15.53 -11.50
N ARG A 15 -12.13 -14.21 -11.48
CA ARG A 15 -11.13 -13.22 -11.91
C ARG A 15 -9.81 -13.33 -11.14
N THR A 16 -9.87 -13.61 -9.84
CA THR A 16 -8.67 -13.79 -9.01
C THR A 16 -7.86 -14.98 -9.50
N PHE A 17 -8.49 -16.16 -9.59
CA PHE A 17 -7.81 -17.39 -9.99
C PHE A 17 -7.47 -17.44 -11.48
N ASP A 18 -8.37 -17.00 -12.36
CA ASP A 18 -8.14 -16.93 -13.80
C ASP A 18 -6.96 -16.00 -14.10
N GLY A 19 -6.92 -14.82 -13.48
CA GLY A 19 -5.81 -13.88 -13.66
C GLY A 19 -4.47 -14.51 -13.26
N VAL A 20 -4.42 -15.23 -12.13
CA VAL A 20 -3.22 -15.93 -11.67
C VAL A 20 -2.81 -17.06 -12.61
N ALA A 21 -3.77 -17.88 -13.05
CA ALA A 21 -3.54 -19.03 -13.92
C ALA A 21 -3.04 -18.61 -15.32
N HIS A 22 -3.58 -17.52 -15.87
CA HIS A 22 -3.17 -17.01 -17.18
C HIS A 22 -1.86 -16.21 -17.14
N SER A 23 -1.55 -15.56 -16.02
CA SER A 23 -0.45 -14.57 -15.96
C SER A 23 0.77 -15.04 -15.19
N SER A 24 0.71 -16.16 -14.47
CA SER A 24 1.84 -16.68 -13.71
C SER A 24 1.90 -18.20 -13.69
N HIS A 25 3.10 -18.76 -13.88
CA HIS A 25 3.29 -20.19 -13.75
C HIS A 25 3.38 -20.58 -12.27
N LEU A 26 2.44 -21.40 -11.80
CA LEU A 26 2.30 -21.78 -10.39
C LEU A 26 3.62 -22.23 -9.75
N ARG A 27 4.32 -23.20 -10.37
CA ARG A 27 5.58 -23.75 -9.84
C ARG A 27 6.78 -22.79 -9.93
N SER A 28 7.02 -22.18 -11.10
CA SER A 28 8.29 -21.50 -11.41
C SER A 28 8.29 -20.00 -11.12
N ASP A 29 7.13 -19.37 -10.95
CA ASP A 29 7.03 -17.92 -10.77
C ASP A 29 6.19 -17.52 -9.53
N ASN A 30 5.13 -18.28 -9.23
CA ASN A 30 4.19 -17.91 -8.19
C ASN A 30 4.37 -18.67 -6.87
N TYR A 31 5.44 -18.33 -6.14
CA TYR A 31 5.73 -18.97 -4.85
C TYR A 31 4.63 -18.78 -3.79
N PHE A 32 3.75 -17.76 -3.93
CA PHE A 32 2.64 -17.55 -3.00
C PHE A 32 1.65 -18.69 -3.07
N TYR A 33 1.13 -18.97 -4.27
CA TYR A 33 0.18 -20.06 -4.48
C TYR A 33 0.86 -21.43 -4.37
N TYR A 34 2.09 -21.60 -4.86
CA TYR A 34 2.81 -22.87 -4.70
C TYR A 34 2.95 -23.26 -3.22
N ASN A 35 3.36 -22.31 -2.37
CA ASN A 35 3.49 -22.55 -0.94
C ASN A 35 2.11 -22.80 -0.29
N CYS A 36 1.07 -22.09 -0.71
CA CYS A 36 -0.29 -22.33 -0.22
C CYS A 36 -0.77 -23.76 -0.51
N CYS A 37 -0.50 -24.29 -1.72
CA CYS A 37 -0.93 -25.64 -2.10
C CYS A 37 -0.04 -26.76 -1.53
N THR A 38 1.25 -26.50 -1.29
CA THR A 38 2.22 -27.57 -0.97
C THR A 38 2.87 -27.45 0.41
N GLY A 39 2.67 -26.34 1.12
CA GLY A 39 3.26 -26.06 2.43
C GLY A 39 4.78 -25.81 2.41
N ARG A 40 5.39 -25.61 1.23
CA ARG A 40 6.84 -25.38 1.11
C ARG A 40 7.18 -24.44 -0.04
N PHE A 41 8.35 -23.80 0.08
CA PHE A 41 8.99 -23.08 -1.02
C PHE A 41 9.93 -24.00 -1.81
N LEU A 42 10.12 -23.70 -3.10
CA LEU A 42 11.16 -24.33 -3.92
C LEU A 42 12.42 -23.48 -3.91
N LYS A 43 13.56 -24.11 -4.20
CA LYS A 43 14.86 -23.42 -4.28
C LYS A 43 14.88 -22.35 -5.39
N ASP A 44 14.23 -22.65 -6.51
CA ASP A 44 14.11 -21.80 -7.70
C ASP A 44 12.83 -20.95 -7.72
N CYS A 45 11.90 -21.17 -6.78
CA CYS A 45 10.66 -20.40 -6.65
C CYS A 45 10.37 -20.13 -5.17
N CYS A 46 10.96 -19.05 -4.66
CA CYS A 46 10.83 -18.59 -3.29
C CYS A 46 10.94 -17.05 -3.20
N PRO A 47 10.55 -16.44 -2.07
CA PRO A 47 10.85 -15.03 -1.81
C PRO A 47 12.34 -14.72 -2.00
N SER A 48 12.65 -13.54 -2.55
CA SER A 48 14.02 -13.17 -2.90
C SER A 48 15.00 -13.26 -1.73
N TYR A 49 14.54 -12.99 -0.50
CA TYR A 49 15.34 -13.09 0.72
C TYR A 49 15.69 -14.53 1.15
N LEU A 50 15.00 -15.57 0.62
CA LEU A 50 15.33 -16.98 0.84
C LEU A 50 16.31 -17.53 -0.20
N THR A 51 16.55 -16.81 -1.30
CA THR A 51 17.58 -17.20 -2.27
C THR A 51 18.97 -17.10 -1.64
N ARG A 52 19.94 -17.89 -2.13
CA ARG A 52 21.32 -17.83 -1.61
C ARG A 52 21.92 -16.44 -1.73
N GLU A 53 21.69 -15.77 -2.85
CA GLU A 53 22.14 -14.40 -3.08
C GLU A 53 21.47 -13.43 -2.10
N GLY A 54 20.14 -13.47 -2.00
CA GLY A 54 19.37 -12.61 -1.09
C GLY A 54 19.77 -12.79 0.37
N PHE A 55 19.91 -14.04 0.82
CA PHE A 55 20.38 -14.36 2.17
C PHE A 55 21.77 -13.80 2.42
N ASN A 56 22.73 -14.01 1.52
CA ASN A 56 24.09 -13.49 1.67
C ASN A 56 24.10 -11.96 1.70
N ARG A 57 23.30 -11.31 0.84
CA ARG A 57 23.13 -9.85 0.79
C ARG A 57 22.52 -9.27 2.05
N LEU A 58 21.64 -10.02 2.73
CA LEU A 58 21.06 -9.65 4.02
C LEU A 58 22.08 -9.82 5.15
N LYS A 59 22.75 -10.97 5.19
CA LYS A 59 23.77 -11.30 6.18
C LYS A 59 25.00 -10.41 6.12
N SER A 60 25.34 -9.86 4.96
CA SER A 60 26.47 -8.93 4.75
C SER A 60 26.19 -7.49 5.22
N GLY A 61 25.40 -7.30 6.28
CA GLY A 61 25.16 -5.99 6.90
C GLY A 61 23.82 -5.31 6.58
N ARG A 62 23.04 -5.74 5.57
CA ARG A 62 21.74 -5.10 5.29
C ARG A 62 20.73 -5.28 6.43
N LEU A 63 20.84 -6.36 7.21
CA LEU A 63 19.99 -6.57 8.39
C LEU A 63 20.16 -5.49 9.46
N GLU A 64 21.26 -4.75 9.47
CA GLU A 64 21.47 -3.64 10.42
C GLU A 64 20.50 -2.48 10.19
N SER A 65 19.92 -2.39 8.99
CA SER A 65 18.88 -1.41 8.66
C SER A 65 17.45 -1.90 8.97
N LEU A 66 17.29 -3.15 9.42
CA LEU A 66 15.99 -3.72 9.76
C LEU A 66 15.68 -3.51 11.24
N HIS A 67 14.61 -2.78 11.50
CA HIS A 67 14.07 -2.60 12.85
C HIS A 67 12.68 -3.25 12.93
N ILE A 68 12.56 -4.26 13.78
CA ILE A 68 11.29 -4.93 14.07
C ILE A 68 10.77 -4.37 15.39
N VAL A 69 9.52 -3.90 15.38
CA VAL A 69 8.87 -3.32 16.56
C VAL A 69 7.52 -4.00 16.73
N SER A 70 7.26 -4.45 17.95
CA SER A 70 5.97 -4.99 18.37
C SER A 70 5.24 -3.95 19.22
N SER A 71 4.51 -3.04 18.56
CA SER A 71 3.72 -1.99 19.22
C SER A 71 2.54 -1.58 18.33
N TYR A 72 1.75 -0.61 18.77
CA TYR A 72 0.69 -0.04 17.94
C TYR A 72 1.29 0.75 16.77
N PHE A 73 0.76 0.51 15.57
CA PHE A 73 1.27 1.12 14.34
C PHE A 73 1.35 2.65 14.42
N LYS A 74 0.33 3.30 15.00
CA LYS A 74 0.28 4.76 15.15
C LYS A 74 1.42 5.30 16.02
N GLU A 75 1.70 4.66 17.16
CA GLU A 75 2.79 5.06 18.06
C GLU A 75 4.14 4.98 17.33
N GLN A 76 4.36 3.89 16.60
CA GLN A 76 5.60 3.72 15.84
C GLN A 76 5.71 4.67 14.64
N LEU A 77 4.58 4.99 14.00
CA LEU A 77 4.53 5.99 12.94
C LEU A 77 4.87 7.39 13.48
N GLN A 78 4.52 7.69 14.73
CA GLN A 78 4.84 8.99 15.35
C GLN A 78 6.29 9.13 15.82
N ALA A 79 7.04 8.03 15.90
CA ALA A 79 8.39 8.02 16.45
C ALA A 79 9.46 8.67 15.54
N ARG A 80 9.17 8.85 14.24
CA ARG A 80 10.14 9.41 13.27
C ARG A 80 9.46 9.87 11.98
N MET A 81 10.23 10.54 11.13
CA MET A 81 9.83 10.90 9.77
C MET A 81 10.09 9.76 8.77
N TYR A 82 9.23 9.64 7.77
CA TYR A 82 9.27 8.58 6.76
C TYR A 82 9.27 9.14 5.34
N SER A 83 10.10 8.58 4.47
CA SER A 83 10.05 8.83 3.02
C SER A 83 9.08 7.87 2.31
N LYS A 84 8.85 6.69 2.88
CA LYS A 84 7.93 5.67 2.35
C LYS A 84 7.23 4.96 3.51
N VAL A 85 5.92 4.78 3.40
CA VAL A 85 5.11 4.00 4.33
C VAL A 85 4.29 3.00 3.52
N ILE A 86 4.34 1.72 3.90
CA ILE A 86 3.51 0.67 3.32
C ILE A 86 2.47 0.31 4.38
N LEU A 87 1.21 0.63 4.13
CA LEU A 87 0.15 0.32 5.08
C LEU A 87 -0.25 -1.15 5.01
N MET A 88 -0.09 -1.82 3.87
CA MET A 88 -0.83 -3.07 3.62
C MET A 88 -2.34 -2.80 3.69
N ASP A 89 -3.14 -3.81 3.99
CA ASP A 89 -4.61 -3.80 3.99
C ASP A 89 -5.23 -3.56 5.38
N HIS A 90 -4.43 -3.28 6.42
CA HIS A 90 -4.95 -3.17 7.79
C HIS A 90 -6.01 -2.07 7.96
N VAL A 91 -6.00 -1.03 7.11
CA VAL A 91 -6.96 0.09 7.17
C VAL A 91 -8.35 -0.34 6.68
N ASP A 92 -8.46 -1.42 5.90
CA ASP A 92 -9.77 -1.93 5.46
C ASP A 92 -10.65 -2.40 6.63
N TRP A 93 -10.01 -2.74 7.76
CA TRP A 93 -10.66 -3.22 8.97
C TRP A 93 -10.89 -2.12 10.02
N GLN A 94 -10.51 -0.88 9.73
CA GLN A 94 -10.66 0.26 10.63
C GLN A 94 -11.94 1.04 10.33
N ASP A 95 -12.53 1.63 11.38
CA ASP A 95 -13.58 2.63 11.20
C ASP A 95 -13.02 3.94 10.60
N LEU A 96 -13.92 4.79 10.09
CA LEU A 96 -13.53 6.05 9.44
C LEU A 96 -12.89 7.07 10.40
N THR A 97 -13.18 6.99 11.69
CA THR A 97 -12.59 7.88 12.70
C THR A 97 -11.12 7.53 12.89
N ALA A 98 -10.82 6.24 13.09
CA ALA A 98 -9.46 5.71 13.17
C ALA A 98 -8.68 5.96 11.87
N ALA A 99 -9.29 5.72 10.71
CA ALA A 99 -8.67 5.96 9.42
C ALA A 99 -8.36 7.46 9.19
N LYS A 100 -9.24 8.37 9.63
CA LYS A 100 -9.04 9.81 9.54
C LYS A 100 -7.87 10.26 10.43
N ASP A 101 -7.83 9.78 11.67
CA ASP A 101 -6.73 10.06 12.59
C ASP A 101 -5.39 9.53 12.05
N LEU A 102 -5.37 8.30 11.50
CA LEU A 102 -4.20 7.75 10.82
C LEU A 102 -3.74 8.64 9.65
N ALA A 103 -4.66 9.10 8.80
CA ALA A 103 -4.34 10.00 7.69
C ALA A 103 -3.67 11.30 8.16
N GLN A 104 -4.14 11.88 9.28
CA GLN A 104 -3.53 13.07 9.87
C GLN A 104 -2.13 12.78 10.44
N VAL A 105 -1.92 11.61 11.06
CA VAL A 105 -0.60 11.20 11.52
C VAL A 105 0.36 11.02 10.33
N LEU A 106 -0.09 10.36 9.27
CA LEU A 106 0.69 10.22 8.03
C LEU A 106 1.09 11.58 7.47
N ALA A 107 0.18 12.56 7.44
CA ALA A 107 0.47 13.90 6.93
C ALA A 107 1.56 14.64 7.72
N ARG A 108 1.66 14.36 9.03
CA ARG A 108 2.70 14.91 9.92
C ARG A 108 4.03 14.16 9.80
N GLN A 109 3.99 12.85 9.55
CA GLN A 109 5.18 11.98 9.66
C GLN A 109 5.78 11.57 8.31
N VAL A 110 5.06 11.75 7.20
CA VAL A 110 5.60 11.54 5.86
C VAL A 110 6.15 12.86 5.34
N ILE A 111 7.43 12.87 4.96
CA ILE A 111 8.09 14.07 4.43
C ILE A 111 7.45 14.51 3.09
N PRO A 112 7.53 15.81 2.72
CA PRO A 112 7.19 16.26 1.37
C PRO A 112 7.80 15.39 0.26
N GLY A 113 7.00 14.98 -0.72
CA GLY A 113 7.42 14.06 -1.79
C GLY A 113 7.54 12.58 -1.36
N GLY A 114 7.39 12.28 -0.06
CA GLY A 114 7.31 10.93 0.48
C GLY A 114 6.03 10.21 0.04
N ARG A 115 6.01 8.88 0.14
CA ARG A 115 4.94 8.04 -0.42
C ARG A 115 4.26 7.16 0.62
N VAL A 116 2.95 7.03 0.52
CA VAL A 116 2.16 6.02 1.22
C VAL A 116 1.61 5.04 0.19
N ILE A 117 1.74 3.74 0.42
CA ILE A 117 1.40 2.68 -0.53
C ILE A 117 0.52 1.65 0.17
N TRP A 118 -0.59 1.26 -0.45
CA TRP A 118 -1.49 0.24 0.10
C TRP A 118 -2.27 -0.46 -1.00
N ARG A 119 -2.68 -1.70 -0.71
CA ARG A 119 -3.68 -2.45 -1.47
C ARG A 119 -4.91 -2.59 -0.59
N SER A 120 -6.10 -2.67 -1.18
CA SER A 120 -7.36 -2.73 -0.46
C SER A 120 -8.27 -3.85 -0.98
N ALA A 121 -9.01 -4.48 -0.07
CA ALA A 121 -10.11 -5.39 -0.38
C ALA A 121 -11.34 -4.65 -0.97
N ALA A 122 -11.43 -3.33 -0.77
CA ALA A 122 -12.44 -2.50 -1.41
C ALA A 122 -11.94 -1.99 -2.77
N GLU A 123 -12.85 -1.86 -3.74
CA GLU A 123 -12.51 -1.20 -5.01
C GLU A 123 -12.21 0.29 -4.77
N ALA A 124 -13.07 0.98 -4.01
CA ALA A 124 -12.91 2.40 -3.69
C ALA A 124 -12.92 2.61 -2.16
N PRO A 125 -11.80 2.34 -1.45
CA PRO A 125 -11.73 2.51 -0.01
C PRO A 125 -11.99 3.97 0.39
N LYS A 126 -12.96 4.19 1.28
CA LYS A 126 -13.33 5.53 1.77
C LYS A 126 -12.16 6.29 2.39
N TYR A 127 -11.23 5.59 3.03
CA TYR A 127 -10.04 6.20 3.62
C TYR A 127 -9.06 6.76 2.60
N ALA A 128 -9.11 6.36 1.32
CA ALA A 128 -8.32 7.00 0.27
C ALA A 128 -8.66 8.50 0.13
N GLN A 129 -9.93 8.87 0.33
CA GLN A 129 -10.36 10.26 0.34
C GLN A 129 -9.84 11.00 1.58
N LEU A 130 -9.87 10.36 2.76
CA LEU A 130 -9.32 10.93 3.99
C LEU A 130 -7.81 11.21 3.87
N VAL A 131 -7.06 10.28 3.24
CA VAL A 131 -5.63 10.48 2.95
C VAL A 131 -5.43 11.65 1.98
N ARG A 132 -6.28 11.79 0.95
CA ARG A 132 -6.23 12.93 0.02
C ARG A 132 -6.43 14.26 0.74
N GLU A 133 -7.48 14.34 1.55
CA GLU A 133 -7.83 15.51 2.37
C GLU A 133 -6.72 15.88 3.36
N ALA A 134 -6.01 14.89 3.91
CA ALA A 134 -4.91 15.10 4.84
C ALA A 134 -3.64 15.71 4.21
N GLY A 135 -3.57 15.89 2.89
CA GLY A 135 -2.43 16.56 2.25
C GLY A 135 -1.65 15.68 1.28
N PHE A 136 -2.28 14.67 0.68
CA PHE A 136 -1.63 13.79 -0.27
C PHE A 136 -2.29 13.82 -1.66
N ASP A 137 -1.48 13.61 -2.69
CA ASP A 137 -1.92 13.34 -4.05
C ASP A 137 -2.14 11.84 -4.20
N VAL A 138 -3.39 11.40 -4.06
CA VAL A 138 -3.77 9.98 -4.06
C VAL A 138 -4.14 9.52 -5.47
N LYS A 139 -3.42 8.53 -5.98
CA LYS A 139 -3.65 7.86 -7.27
C LYS A 139 -4.01 6.39 -7.05
N CYS A 140 -5.12 5.96 -7.65
CA CYS A 140 -5.40 4.54 -7.87
C CYS A 140 -4.49 4.08 -9.02
N LEU A 141 -3.63 3.11 -8.74
CA LEU A 141 -2.71 2.54 -9.73
C LEU A 141 -3.39 1.46 -10.55
N GLN A 142 -4.21 0.64 -9.91
CA GLN A 142 -4.94 -0.42 -10.58
C GLN A 142 -6.18 -0.82 -9.79
N ARG A 143 -7.25 -1.20 -10.50
CA ARG A 143 -8.45 -1.84 -9.95
C ARG A 143 -8.52 -3.31 -10.35
N ALA A 144 -9.32 -4.09 -9.63
CA ALA A 144 -9.49 -5.50 -9.94
C ALA A 144 -10.01 -5.75 -11.37
N GLU A 145 -10.98 -4.96 -11.79
CA GLU A 145 -11.57 -5.00 -13.12
C GLU A 145 -10.57 -4.74 -14.26
N GLU A 146 -9.44 -4.09 -13.97
CA GLU A 146 -8.39 -3.78 -14.96
C GLU A 146 -7.44 -4.97 -15.22
N GLY A 147 -7.70 -6.12 -14.61
CA GLY A 147 -7.01 -7.39 -14.89
C GLY A 147 -6.04 -7.82 -13.79
N TYR A 148 -4.99 -8.54 -14.19
CA TYR A 148 -4.02 -9.12 -13.27
C TYR A 148 -3.16 -8.05 -12.58
N MET A 149 -3.21 -7.98 -11.25
CA MET A 149 -2.56 -6.92 -10.47
C MET A 149 -1.18 -7.32 -9.96
N ASP A 150 -1.07 -8.51 -9.38
CA ASP A 150 0.17 -9.05 -8.85
C ASP A 150 0.07 -10.58 -8.71
N ARG A 151 1.16 -11.23 -8.28
CA ARG A 151 1.22 -12.69 -8.11
C ARG A 151 0.22 -13.26 -7.10
N VAL A 152 -0.40 -12.44 -6.25
CA VAL A 152 -1.50 -12.87 -5.37
C VAL A 152 -2.85 -12.56 -6.02
N ASN A 153 -2.97 -11.46 -6.76
CA ASN A 153 -4.15 -11.03 -7.53
C ASN A 153 -5.46 -10.92 -6.71
N MET A 154 -5.36 -10.87 -5.38
CA MET A 154 -6.51 -10.93 -4.48
C MET A 154 -7.06 -9.55 -4.14
N TYR A 155 -6.28 -8.48 -4.18
CA TYR A 155 -6.83 -7.17 -3.81
C TYR A 155 -7.74 -6.58 -4.90
N SER A 156 -8.72 -5.79 -4.46
CA SER A 156 -9.70 -5.11 -5.33
C SER A 156 -9.16 -3.81 -5.91
N SER A 157 -8.14 -3.23 -5.27
CA SER A 157 -7.51 -1.99 -5.72
C SER A 157 -6.10 -1.81 -5.16
N PHE A 158 -5.28 -1.03 -5.86
CA PHE A 158 -3.92 -0.66 -5.49
C PHE A 158 -3.72 0.85 -5.58
N TYR A 159 -3.11 1.45 -4.56
CA TYR A 159 -2.97 2.90 -4.44
C TYR A 159 -1.55 3.33 -4.07
N VAL A 160 -1.22 4.54 -4.53
CA VAL A 160 -0.09 5.33 -4.04
C VAL A 160 -0.55 6.74 -3.72
N ALA A 161 -0.06 7.29 -2.63
CA ALA A 161 -0.29 8.67 -2.23
C ALA A 161 1.05 9.39 -2.05
N VAL A 162 1.24 10.52 -2.72
CA VAL A 162 2.45 11.34 -2.59
C VAL A 162 2.16 12.52 -1.68
N ARG A 163 3.01 12.76 -0.67
CA ARG A 163 2.82 13.89 0.25
C ARG A 163 3.04 15.19 -0.50
N ARG A 164 2.02 16.05 -0.53
CA ARG A 164 2.12 17.39 -1.11
C ARG A 164 3.19 18.19 -0.39
N GLY A 165 4.00 18.93 -1.15
CA GLY A 165 4.91 19.92 -0.58
C GLY A 165 4.12 21.00 0.16
N SER A 166 4.72 21.57 1.20
CA SER A 166 4.20 22.82 1.76
C SER A 166 4.29 23.85 0.65
N SER A 167 3.16 24.25 0.06
CA SER A 167 3.11 25.51 -0.66
C SER A 167 3.52 26.56 0.35
N HIS A 168 4.70 27.15 0.17
CA HIS A 168 5.04 28.39 0.86
C HIS A 168 3.84 29.31 0.66
N LEU A 169 3.24 29.74 1.78
CA LEU A 169 2.36 30.89 1.80
C LEU A 169 3.13 32.00 1.08
N ALA A 170 2.74 32.30 -0.15
CA ALA A 170 3.18 33.50 -0.83
C ALA A 170 2.66 34.66 0.02
N ASN A 171 3.56 35.25 0.79
CA ASN A 171 3.35 36.48 1.53
C ASN A 171 2.97 37.58 0.54
N GLY A 172 1.67 37.76 0.32
CA GLY A 172 1.09 38.85 -0.45
C GLY A 172 0.55 39.94 0.48
N SER A 173 1.40 40.47 1.35
CA SER A 173 1.11 41.68 2.15
C SER A 173 2.25 42.67 1.97
N SER A 174 2.15 43.51 0.95
CA SER A 174 2.87 44.79 0.90
C SER A 174 1.88 45.89 0.54
N HIS A 175 1.12 46.33 1.55
CA HIS A 175 0.66 47.71 1.60
C HIS A 175 1.87 48.61 1.86
N ILE A 176 2.33 49.34 0.85
CA ILE A 176 2.93 50.66 1.06
C ILE A 176 2.28 51.60 0.05
N ARG A 177 1.36 52.42 0.56
CA ARG A 177 0.94 53.67 -0.07
C ARG A 177 2.16 54.59 -0.15
N ARG A 178 2.49 55.10 -1.33
CA ARG A 178 3.26 56.35 -1.45
C ARG A 178 2.30 57.43 -1.92
N ALA A 179 2.07 58.38 -1.02
CA ALA A 179 1.61 59.71 -1.35
C ALA A 179 2.84 60.55 -1.74
N SER A 180 2.81 61.14 -2.94
CA SER A 180 3.48 62.39 -3.32
C SER A 180 2.80 62.86 -4.60
#